data_AF-A0A3D1EPU3-F1
#
_entry.id   AF-A0A3D1EPU3-F1
#
_cell.length_a   1.000
_cell.length_b   1.000
_cell.length_c   1.000
_cell.angle_alpha   90.00
_cell.angle_beta   90.00
_cell.angle_gamma   90.00
#
_symmetry.space_group_name_H-M   'P 1'
#
loop_
_entity.id
_entity.type
_entity.pdbx_description
1 polymer ?
#
loop_
_entity_poly.entity_id
_entity_poly.type
_entity_poly.pdbx_seq_one_letter_code
_entity_poly.pdbx_strand_id
1 'polypeptide(L)'
;MIDHPRTIALRRPPVLLRGSPLAADQFGPNIDEAESRWDALCSVRPEYFDGGLLAVGGVTRNGHGGVTLTVSPCPYRWYAVQDDAFDLGLRA
;
A
#
# COMPACT_ATOMS: atom_id res chain seq x y z
N MET A 1 -24.73 -3.68 -6.83
CA MET A 1 -24.68 -2.33 -6.25
C MET A 1 -23.81 -2.42 -5.02
N ILE A 2 -22.53 -2.06 -5.12
CA ILE A 2 -21.67 -1.92 -3.94
C ILE A 2 -21.80 -0.46 -3.53
N ASP A 3 -22.46 -0.25 -2.39
CA ASP A 3 -22.70 1.04 -1.77
C ASP A 3 -21.34 1.64 -1.38
N HIS A 4 -20.94 2.75 -2.00
CA HIS A 4 -19.64 3.37 -1.72
C HIS A 4 -19.58 3.79 -0.23
N PRO A 5 -18.55 3.39 0.53
CA PRO A 5 -18.39 3.85 1.90
C PRO A 5 -18.24 5.38 1.91
N ARG A 6 -19.06 6.02 2.75
CA ARG A 6 -19.16 7.47 2.92
C ARG A 6 -17.78 8.12 3.04
N THR A 7 -17.35 8.82 1.99
CA THR A 7 -16.17 9.68 2.07
C THR A 7 -16.44 10.80 3.09
N ILE A 8 -15.41 11.18 3.84
CA ILE A 8 -15.52 12.27 4.83
C ILE A 8 -14.69 13.45 4.35
N ALA A 9 -15.29 14.64 4.33
CA ALA A 9 -14.55 15.87 4.09
C ALA A 9 -13.74 16.22 5.35
N LEU A 10 -12.43 16.34 5.21
CA LEU A 10 -11.55 16.82 6.27
C LEU A 10 -11.55 18.35 6.28
N ARG A 11 -11.58 18.94 7.47
CA ARG A 11 -11.44 20.39 7.67
C ARG A 11 -9.98 20.84 7.76
N ARG A 12 -9.06 19.87 7.86
CA ARG A 12 -7.61 20.09 7.85
C ARG A 12 -6.94 19.01 7.00
N PRO A 13 -5.81 19.32 6.35
CA PRO A 13 -5.04 18.31 5.65
C PRO A 13 -4.68 17.12 6.56
N PRO A 14 -4.60 15.90 6.00
CA PRO A 14 -4.08 14.76 6.73
C PRO A 14 -2.61 14.98 7.13
N VAL A 15 -2.22 14.43 8.28
CA VAL A 15 -0.83 14.39 8.73
C VAL A 15 -0.30 12.97 8.54
N LEU A 16 0.89 12.83 7.93
CA LEU A 16 1.55 11.55 7.75
C LEU A 16 2.56 11.32 8.88
N LEU A 17 2.44 10.19 9.57
CA LEU A 17 3.48 9.66 10.46
C LEU A 17 4.20 8.55 9.73
N ARG A 18 5.42 8.85 9.28
CA ARG A 18 6.24 7.90 8.54
C ARG A 18 7.00 6.99 9.50
N GLY A 19 6.68 5.69 9.46
CA GLY A 19 7.41 4.63 10.13
C GLY A 19 8.60 4.12 9.32
N SER A 20 9.22 3.07 9.84
CA SER A 20 10.29 2.34 9.15
C SER A 20 9.78 1.70 7.84
N PRO A 21 10.65 1.53 6.83
CA PRO A 21 10.32 0.75 5.64
C PRO A 21 9.83 -0.66 6.00
N LEU A 22 8.87 -1.16 5.22
CA LEU A 22 8.44 -2.55 5.32
C LEU A 22 9.59 -3.45 4.87
N ALA A 23 9.83 -4.51 5.65
CA ALA A 23 10.86 -5.49 5.38
C ALA A 23 10.23 -6.80 4.90
N ALA A 24 10.92 -7.50 4.01
CA ALA A 24 10.41 -8.70 3.36
C ALA A 24 10.08 -9.84 4.34
N ASP A 25 10.83 -9.92 5.44
CA ASP A 25 10.63 -10.89 6.53
C ASP A 25 9.24 -10.79 7.17
N GLN A 26 8.60 -9.63 7.11
CA GLN A 26 7.25 -9.42 7.64
C GLN A 26 6.16 -10.18 6.87
N PHE A 27 6.42 -10.58 5.62
CA PHE A 27 5.43 -11.28 4.77
C PHE A 27 5.83 -12.74 4.45
N GLY A 28 7.04 -13.16 4.85
CA GLY A 28 7.51 -14.54 4.69
C GLY A 28 7.48 -15.01 3.23
N PRO A 29 7.00 -16.24 2.94
CA PRO A 29 7.06 -16.83 1.60
C PRO A 29 6.24 -16.06 0.56
N ASN A 30 5.30 -15.23 0.99
CA ASN A 30 4.49 -14.44 0.06
C ASN A 30 5.32 -13.38 -0.68
N ILE A 31 6.49 -12.96 -0.16
CA ILE A 31 7.38 -12.07 -0.93
C ILE A 31 7.93 -12.76 -2.15
N ASP A 32 8.34 -14.02 -2.05
CA ASP A 32 8.92 -14.74 -3.20
C ASP A 32 7.88 -14.86 -4.32
N GLU A 33 6.61 -15.10 -3.96
CA GLU A 33 5.51 -15.07 -4.93
C GLU A 33 5.28 -13.67 -5.51
N ALA A 34 5.32 -12.61 -4.70
CA ALA A 34 5.16 -11.24 -5.18
C ALA A 34 6.27 -10.84 -6.17
N GLU A 35 7.52 -11.19 -5.89
CA GLU A 35 8.65 -10.97 -6.78
C GLU A 35 8.47 -11.75 -8.09
N SER A 36 8.07 -13.03 -8.02
CA SER A 36 7.82 -13.84 -9.22
C SER A 36 6.67 -13.29 -10.08
N ARG A 37 5.58 -12.83 -9.46
CA ARG A 37 4.46 -12.18 -10.16
C ARG A 37 4.88 -10.88 -10.82
N TRP A 38 5.75 -10.10 -10.17
CA TRP A 38 6.28 -8.87 -10.74
C TRP A 38 7.16 -9.14 -11.95
N ASP A 39 8.07 -10.11 -11.87
CA ASP A 39 8.90 -10.53 -13.00
C ASP A 39 8.06 -10.99 -14.20
N ALA A 40 7.01 -11.78 -13.95
CA ALA A 40 6.06 -12.20 -14.97
C ALA A 40 5.33 -10.99 -15.60
N LEU A 41 4.91 -10.02 -14.79
CA LEU A 41 4.25 -8.80 -15.26
C LEU A 41 5.18 -7.97 -16.16
N CYS A 42 6.42 -7.76 -15.73
CA CYS A 42 7.44 -7.04 -16.50
C CYS A 42 7.82 -7.77 -17.80
N SER A 43 7.74 -9.11 -17.84
CA SER A 43 7.96 -9.88 -19.07
C SER A 43 6.93 -9.57 -20.16
N VAL A 44 5.70 -9.22 -19.76
CA VAL A 44 4.60 -8.83 -20.67
C VAL A 44 4.57 -7.32 -20.91
N ARG A 45 5.01 -6.52 -19.93
CA ARG A 45 5.02 -5.06 -19.95
C ARG A 45 6.41 -4.52 -19.59
N PRO A 46 7.37 -4.54 -20.53
CA PRO A 46 8.74 -4.10 -20.26
C PRO A 46 8.88 -2.62 -19.89
N GLU A 47 7.85 -1.82 -20.17
CA GLU A 47 7.76 -0.42 -19.76
C GLU A 47 7.48 -0.23 -18.26
N TYR A 48 7.10 -1.30 -17.53
CA TYR A 48 6.88 -1.24 -16.10
C TYR A 48 8.21 -1.20 -15.35
N PHE A 49 8.24 -0.36 -14.33
CA PHE A 49 9.40 -0.20 -13.46
C PHE A 49 8.95 -0.10 -12.01
N ASP A 50 9.81 -0.54 -11.11
CA ASP A 50 9.56 -0.47 -9.68
C ASP A 50 9.87 0.94 -9.13
N GLY A 51 9.30 1.26 -7.98
CA GLY A 51 9.46 2.54 -7.32
C GLY A 51 9.16 2.47 -5.83
N GLY A 52 9.21 3.61 -5.17
CA GLY A 52 8.79 3.73 -3.78
C GLY A 52 7.31 4.07 -3.66
N LEU A 53 6.63 3.42 -2.72
CA LEU A 53 5.26 3.71 -2.33
C LEU A 53 5.17 3.86 -0.79
N LEU A 54 4.17 4.56 -0.28
CA LEU A 54 3.88 4.65 1.15
C LEU A 54 2.67 3.76 1.46
N ALA A 55 2.91 2.60 2.07
CA ALA A 55 1.86 1.71 2.52
C ALA A 55 1.18 2.27 3.78
N VAL A 56 -0.14 2.38 3.77
CA VAL A 56 -0.94 2.82 4.90
C VAL A 56 -1.10 1.68 5.91
N GLY A 57 -0.52 1.86 7.10
CA GLY A 57 -0.68 0.93 8.22
C GLY A 57 -1.87 1.25 9.13
N GLY A 58 -2.36 2.49 9.13
CA GLY A 58 -3.50 2.87 9.94
C GLY A 58 -3.98 4.31 9.72
N VAL A 59 -5.25 4.55 10.03
CA VAL A 59 -5.91 5.85 9.88
C VAL A 59 -6.65 6.19 11.16
N THR A 60 -6.33 7.35 11.77
CA THR A 60 -6.96 7.78 13.03
C THR A 60 -7.39 9.25 12.92
N ARG A 61 -8.59 9.59 13.40
CA ARG A 61 -9.01 11.00 13.50
C ARG A 61 -8.17 11.72 14.56
N ASN A 62 -7.68 12.91 14.25
CA ASN A 62 -6.85 13.68 15.18
C ASN A 62 -7.64 14.59 16.14
N GLY A 63 -8.97 14.48 16.18
CA GLY A 63 -9.85 15.32 17.02
C GLY A 63 -9.99 16.78 16.59
N HIS A 64 -9.21 17.24 15.60
CA HIS A 64 -9.12 18.65 15.19
C HIS A 64 -9.69 18.87 13.78
N GLY A 65 -10.57 17.98 13.33
CA GLY A 65 -11.15 18.00 11.99
C GLY A 65 -10.23 17.48 10.89
N GLY A 66 -9.11 16.83 11.24
CA GLY A 66 -8.25 16.12 10.30
C GLY A 66 -8.05 14.65 10.69
N VAL A 67 -7.10 14.00 10.03
CA VAL A 67 -6.68 12.62 10.31
C VAL A 67 -5.17 12.53 10.37
N THR A 68 -4.70 11.50 11.06
CA THR A 68 -3.32 11.06 11.06
C THR A 68 -3.27 9.70 10.36
N LEU A 69 -2.37 9.57 9.39
CA LEU A 69 -2.09 8.33 8.66
C LEU A 69 -0.73 7.83 9.10
N THR A 70 -0.66 6.60 9.63
CA THR A 70 0.62 5.92 9.81
C THR A 70 0.98 5.24 8.51
N VAL A 71 2.16 5.56 7.98
CA VAL A 71 2.62 5.06 6.67
C VAL A 71 4.02 4.49 6.76
N SER A 72 4.30 3.44 5.99
CA SER A 72 5.63 2.83 5.89
C SER A 72 6.06 2.76 4.43
N PRO A 73 7.28 3.15 4.08
CA PRO A 73 7.81 2.96 2.73
C PRO A 73 7.81 1.49 2.32
N CYS A 74 7.39 1.19 1.10
CA CYS A 74 7.50 -0.14 0.49
C CYS A 74 7.83 -0.05 -1.00
N PRO A 75 8.40 -1.10 -1.60
CA PRO A 75 8.46 -1.25 -3.05
C PRO A 75 7.05 -1.21 -3.66
N TYR A 76 6.89 -0.48 -4.76
CA TYR A 76 5.64 -0.40 -5.51
C TYR A 76 5.24 -1.78 -6.04
N ARG A 77 6.22 -2.57 -6.49
CA ARG A 77 5.98 -3.90 -7.04
C ARG A 77 5.21 -4.84 -6.09
N TRP A 78 5.43 -4.74 -4.78
CA TRP A 78 4.70 -5.56 -3.80
C TRP A 78 3.22 -5.19 -3.74
N TYR A 79 2.88 -3.90 -3.89
CA TYR A 79 1.49 -3.45 -3.97
C TYR A 79 0.85 -3.80 -5.32
N ALA A 80 1.61 -3.64 -6.41
CA ALA A 80 1.12 -3.72 -7.78
C ALA A 80 0.66 -5.12 -8.22
N VAL A 81 1.21 -6.17 -7.61
CA VAL A 81 0.91 -7.57 -7.96
C VAL A 81 -0.24 -8.17 -7.16
N GLN A 82 -0.88 -7.39 -6.28
CA GLN A 82 -2.02 -7.83 -5.50
C GLN A 82 -3.28 -7.95 -6.38
N ASP A 83 -4.04 -9.01 -6.17
CA ASP A 83 -5.33 -9.28 -6.81
C ASP A 83 -6.26 -10.01 -5.83
N ASP A 84 -7.45 -10.43 -6.29
CA ASP A 84 -8.42 -11.12 -5.43
C ASP A 84 -7.92 -12.49 -4.89
N ALA A 85 -6.90 -13.08 -5.51
CA ALA A 85 -6.31 -14.36 -5.13
C ALA A 85 -5.00 -14.21 -4.34
N PHE A 86 -4.38 -13.03 -4.34
CA PHE A 86 -3.10 -12.75 -3.67
C PHE A 86 -3.10 -11.34 -3.08
N ASP A 87 -3.12 -11.25 -1.75
CA ASP A 87 -3.15 -9.99 -1.01
C ASP A 87 -2.08 -9.98 0.08
N LEU A 88 -1.15 -9.03 0.01
CA LEU A 88 -0.14 -8.77 1.04
C LEU A 88 -0.67 -7.83 2.13
N GLY A 89 -1.93 -7.38 2.02
CA GLY A 89 -2.54 -6.40 2.92
C GLY A 89 -2.04 -4.98 2.67
N LEU A 90 -1.31 -4.72 1.58
CA LEU A 90 -0.77 -3.39 1.28
C LEU A 90 -1.88 -2.49 0.73
N ARG A 91 -2.01 -1.31 1.31
CA ARG A 91 -2.96 -0.26 0.91
C ARG A 91 -2.17 1.03 0.70
N ALA A 92 -2.50 1.79 -0.34
CA ALA A 92 -1.77 2.99 -0.77
C ALA A 92 -2.69 4.19 -0.93
#